data_AF-A0A2G1W1B5-F1
#
_entry.id   AF-A0A2G1W1B5-F1
#
_cell.length_a   1.000
_cell.length_b   1.000
_cell.length_c   1.000
_cell.angle_alpha   90.00
_cell.angle_beta   90.00
_cell.angle_gamma   90.00
#
_symmetry.space_group_name_H-M   'P 1'
#
loop_
_entity.id
_entity.type
_entity.pdbx_description
1 polymer ?
#
loop_
_entity_poly.entity_id
_entity_poly.type
_entity_poly.pdbx_seq_one_letter_code
_entity_poly.pdbx_strand_id
1 'polypeptide(L)'
;MSRGSVLTLVIILAGCVWRGLWLSAGVADQTYIADSTRAELLTQVADELKTRGQVVDSQDLTQVEVLAFFADADSTVDDSASWQLESVQRFDSDAEVWIVPGADGKPGWDGWDDNQDGTVDDLGELGAAWSDDHCLTPLDPGYEQVDPAHSRIINRGTYVSTDFDGFAEDLSIDANVEDHKRQQWRLTFVNQAAAESL
;
A
#
# COMPACT_ATOMS: atom_id res chain seq x y z
N MET A 1 -12.96 -8.72 -42.70
CA MET A 1 -12.77 -8.70 -41.24
C MET A 1 -12.86 -10.11 -40.71
N SER A 2 -11.90 -10.56 -39.90
CA SER A 2 -12.00 -11.86 -39.24
C SER A 2 -13.15 -11.84 -38.23
N ARG A 3 -13.81 -12.97 -37.98
CA ARG A 3 -14.85 -13.07 -36.95
C ARG A 3 -14.35 -12.65 -35.56
N GLY A 4 -13.05 -12.82 -35.27
CA GLY A 4 -12.42 -12.34 -34.04
C GLY A 4 -12.44 -10.82 -33.92
N SER A 5 -12.17 -10.09 -35.00
CA SER A 5 -12.15 -8.62 -34.99
C SER A 5 -13.54 -8.01 -34.74
N VAL A 6 -14.61 -8.67 -35.17
CA VAL A 6 -15.99 -8.21 -34.93
C VAL A 6 -16.38 -8.42 -33.47
N LEU A 7 -16.03 -9.57 -32.88
CA LEU A 7 -16.33 -9.87 -31.48
C LEU A 7 -15.61 -8.90 -30.52
N THR A 8 -14.33 -8.62 -30.76
CA THR A 8 -13.57 -7.66 -29.95
C THR A 8 -14.20 -6.26 -30.00
N LEU A 9 -14.64 -5.81 -31.17
CA LEU A 9 -15.29 -4.51 -31.32
C LEU A 9 -16.62 -4.43 -30.55
N VAL A 10 -17.41 -5.51 -30.57
CA VAL A 10 -18.67 -5.60 -29.82
C VAL A 10 -18.42 -5.55 -28.30
N ILE A 11 -17.39 -6.25 -27.80
CA ILE A 11 -17.03 -6.23 -26.37
C ILE A 11 -16.60 -4.82 -25.94
N ILE A 12 -15.75 -4.14 -26.73
CA ILE A 12 -15.32 -2.77 -26.44
C ILE A 12 -16.52 -1.83 -26.39
N LEU A 13 -17.41 -1.89 -27.39
CA LEU A 13 -18.60 -1.04 -27.42
C LEU A 13 -19.55 -1.29 -26.25
N ALA A 14 -19.75 -2.56 -25.87
CA ALA A 14 -20.54 -2.91 -24.70
C ALA A 14 -19.94 -2.34 -23.41
N GLY A 15 -18.61 -2.41 -23.26
CA GLY A 15 -17.88 -1.78 -22.15
C GLY A 15 -18.05 -0.25 -22.11
N CYS A 16 -17.93 0.42 -23.26
CA CYS A 16 -18.13 1.87 -23.35
C CYS A 16 -19.57 2.29 -23.00
N VAL A 17 -20.58 1.56 -23.49
CA VAL A 17 -21.99 1.83 -23.16
C VAL A 17 -22.28 1.58 -21.69
N TRP A 18 -21.74 0.49 -21.12
CA TRP A 18 -21.84 0.19 -19.69
C TRP A 18 -21.23 1.30 -18.85
N ARG A 19 -20.00 1.75 -19.18
CA ARG A 19 -19.35 2.86 -18.48
C ARG A 19 -20.14 4.16 -18.59
N GLY A 20 -20.66 4.48 -19.78
CA GLY A 20 -21.52 5.66 -19.99
C GLY A 20 -22.80 5.63 -19.16
N LEU A 21 -23.46 4.48 -19.06
CA LEU A 21 -24.61 4.27 -18.19
C LEU A 21 -24.25 4.44 -16.70
N TRP A 22 -23.11 3.88 -16.28
CA TRP A 22 -22.61 3.95 -14.91
C TRP A 22 -22.32 5.40 -14.48
N LEU A 23 -21.67 6.18 -15.34
CA LEU A 23 -21.42 7.61 -15.11
C LEU A 23 -22.72 8.44 -15.12
N SER A 24 -23.66 8.13 -16.03
CA SER A 24 -24.96 8.83 -16.09
C SER A 24 -25.86 8.57 -14.88
N ALA A 25 -25.64 7.46 -14.17
CA ALA A 25 -26.33 7.12 -12.93
C ALA A 25 -25.79 7.89 -11.69
N GLY A 26 -24.83 8.80 -11.89
CA GLY A 26 -24.25 9.63 -10.83
C GLY A 26 -23.22 8.90 -9.98
N VAL A 27 -22.73 7.74 -10.41
CA VAL A 27 -21.61 7.10 -9.74
C VAL A 27 -20.34 7.85 -10.14
N ALA A 28 -19.72 8.52 -9.16
CA ALA A 28 -18.56 9.37 -9.38
C ALA A 28 -17.43 8.60 -10.09
N ASP A 29 -16.75 9.25 -11.04
CA ASP A 29 -15.54 8.70 -11.66
C ASP A 29 -14.35 8.82 -10.70
N GLN A 30 -14.41 8.06 -9.61
CA GLN A 30 -13.35 8.00 -8.61
C GLN A 30 -12.04 7.48 -9.19
N THR A 31 -12.09 6.75 -10.31
CA THR A 31 -10.91 6.26 -11.03
C THR A 31 -10.15 7.41 -11.67
N TYR A 32 -10.84 8.33 -12.35
CA TYR A 32 -10.20 9.52 -12.93
C TYR A 32 -9.51 10.37 -11.85
N ILE A 33 -10.16 10.56 -10.70
CA ILE A 33 -9.59 11.32 -9.57
C ILE A 33 -8.34 10.63 -9.03
N ALA A 34 -8.37 9.30 -8.83
CA ALA A 34 -7.20 8.54 -8.38
C ALA A 34 -6.04 8.62 -9.39
N ASP A 35 -6.33 8.49 -10.67
CA ASP A 35 -5.32 8.56 -11.75
C ASP A 35 -4.71 9.96 -11.86
N SER A 36 -5.51 11.02 -11.77
CA SER A 36 -5.02 12.40 -11.78
C SER A 36 -4.19 12.72 -10.55
N THR A 37 -4.65 12.31 -9.36
CA THR A 37 -3.88 12.45 -8.10
C THR A 37 -2.52 11.78 -8.23
N ARG A 38 -2.52 10.53 -8.71
CA ARG A 38 -1.28 9.77 -8.87
C ARG A 38 -0.33 10.45 -9.86
N ALA A 39 -0.82 10.94 -10.99
CA ALA A 39 0.00 11.64 -11.97
C ALA A 39 0.62 12.93 -11.40
N GLU A 40 -0.16 13.69 -10.63
CA GLU A 40 0.31 14.90 -9.95
C GLU A 40 1.39 14.58 -8.91
N LEU A 41 1.14 13.63 -8.01
CA LEU A 41 2.08 13.23 -6.97
C LEU A 41 3.39 12.68 -7.54
N LEU A 42 3.32 11.88 -8.61
CA LEU A 42 4.53 11.42 -9.30
C LEU A 42 5.28 12.55 -9.99
N THR A 43 4.60 13.59 -10.44
CA THR A 43 5.25 14.80 -10.97
C THR A 43 6.00 15.54 -9.85
N GLN A 44 5.39 15.69 -8.68
CA GLN A 44 6.06 16.29 -7.51
C GLN A 44 7.31 15.49 -7.10
N VAL A 45 7.22 14.15 -7.11
CA VAL A 45 8.37 13.26 -6.83
C VAL A 45 9.48 13.44 -7.87
N ALA A 46 9.13 13.50 -9.17
CA ALA A 46 10.10 13.70 -10.23
C ALA A 46 10.80 15.06 -10.11
N ASP A 47 10.07 16.12 -9.77
CA ASP A 47 10.62 17.46 -9.55
C ASP A 47 11.55 17.51 -8.34
N GLU A 48 11.21 16.81 -7.25
CA GLU A 48 12.09 16.67 -6.07
C GLU A 48 13.38 15.91 -6.42
N LEU A 49 13.28 14.77 -7.12
CA LEU A 49 14.44 14.00 -7.58
C LEU A 49 15.34 14.85 -8.49
N LYS A 50 14.75 15.62 -9.41
CA LYS A 50 15.47 16.54 -10.28
C LYS A 50 16.17 17.65 -9.51
N THR A 51 15.54 18.19 -8.45
CA THR A 51 16.13 19.20 -7.57
C THR A 51 17.36 18.65 -6.84
N ARG A 52 17.36 17.35 -6.52
CA ARG A 52 18.51 16.62 -5.97
C ARG A 52 19.57 16.22 -7.02
N GLY A 53 19.39 16.62 -8.27
CA GLY A 53 20.32 16.33 -9.36
C GLY A 53 20.15 14.95 -9.99
N GLN A 54 19.06 14.24 -9.69
CA GLN A 54 18.76 12.94 -10.29
C GLN A 54 18.07 13.10 -11.65
N VAL A 55 18.43 12.23 -12.58
CA VAL A 55 17.76 12.12 -13.89
C VAL A 55 16.94 10.84 -13.86
N VAL A 56 15.62 10.99 -13.82
CA VAL A 56 14.70 9.86 -13.67
C VAL A 56 13.82 9.79 -14.91
N ASP A 57 13.73 8.62 -15.54
CA ASP A 57 12.74 8.41 -16.58
C ASP A 57 11.37 8.28 -15.92
N SER A 58 10.35 8.91 -16.51
CA SER A 58 8.96 8.70 -16.13
C SER A 58 8.55 7.22 -16.09
N GLN A 59 9.19 6.36 -16.89
CA GLN A 59 8.98 4.90 -16.83
C GLN A 59 9.45 4.30 -15.49
N ASP A 60 10.46 4.87 -14.85
CA ASP A 60 11.01 4.35 -13.59
C ASP A 60 10.02 4.52 -12.44
N LEU A 61 9.25 5.60 -12.47
CA LEU A 61 8.23 5.90 -11.47
C LEU A 61 6.94 5.09 -11.67
N THR A 62 6.79 4.35 -12.78
CA THR A 62 5.56 3.55 -13.01
C THR A 62 5.38 2.40 -12.02
N GLN A 63 6.47 1.91 -11.44
CA GLN A 63 6.48 0.82 -10.47
C GLN A 63 6.31 1.30 -9.02
N VAL A 64 6.33 2.62 -8.79
CA VAL A 64 6.12 3.21 -7.47
C VAL A 64 4.63 3.18 -7.14
N GLU A 65 4.31 2.57 -6.00
CA GLU A 65 2.97 2.62 -5.41
C GLU A 65 2.78 3.98 -4.71
N VAL A 66 1.65 4.63 -4.96
CA VAL A 66 1.33 5.93 -4.37
C VAL A 66 0.05 5.77 -3.56
N LEU A 67 0.13 6.07 -2.27
CA LEU A 67 -1.02 6.18 -1.37
C LEU A 67 -1.28 7.67 -1.10
N ALA A 68 -2.53 8.08 -1.25
CA ALA A 68 -2.95 9.45 -1.04
C ALA A 68 -4.10 9.46 -0.03
N PHE A 69 -3.89 10.10 1.12
CA PHE A 69 -4.89 10.26 2.17
C PHE A 69 -5.50 11.66 2.11
N PHE A 70 -6.81 11.67 1.95
CA PHE A 70 -7.63 12.87 1.90
C PHE A 70 -8.17 13.18 3.29
N ALA A 71 -8.21 14.47 3.67
CA ALA A 71 -8.77 14.91 4.96
C ALA A 71 -10.27 14.61 5.08
N ASP A 72 -10.98 14.66 3.94
CA ASP A 72 -12.42 14.54 3.85
C ASP A 72 -12.79 13.64 2.66
N ALA A 73 -13.75 12.74 2.86
CA ALA A 73 -14.23 11.84 1.81
C ALA A 73 -14.91 12.58 0.64
N ASP A 74 -15.38 13.80 0.88
CA ASP A 74 -16.01 14.66 -0.13
C ASP A 74 -15.00 15.59 -0.84
N SER A 75 -13.72 15.55 -0.47
CA SER A 75 -12.71 16.39 -1.11
C SER A 75 -12.38 15.87 -2.52
N THR A 76 -12.57 16.74 -3.51
CA THR A 76 -12.01 16.52 -4.85
C THR A 76 -10.52 16.82 -4.83
N VAL A 77 -9.77 16.23 -5.76
CA VAL A 77 -8.44 16.73 -6.12
C VAL A 77 -8.66 18.10 -6.75
N ASP A 78 -8.70 19.12 -5.92
CA ASP A 78 -8.61 20.49 -6.39
C ASP A 78 -7.15 20.70 -6.79
N ASP A 79 -6.92 21.35 -7.93
CA ASP A 79 -5.58 21.68 -8.46
C ASP A 79 -4.77 22.59 -7.50
N SER A 80 -5.36 22.96 -6.35
CA SER A 80 -4.78 23.77 -5.28
C SER A 80 -4.39 22.98 -4.03
N ALA A 81 -4.67 21.68 -3.97
CA ALA A 81 -4.33 20.84 -2.82
C ALA A 81 -2.81 20.71 -2.68
N SER A 82 -2.24 21.29 -1.62
CA SER A 82 -0.85 21.03 -1.28
C SER A 82 -0.74 19.64 -0.65
N TRP A 83 -0.02 18.77 -1.34
CA TRP A 83 0.30 17.43 -0.86
C TRP A 83 1.62 17.45 -0.10
N GLN A 84 1.64 16.77 1.04
CA GLN A 84 2.85 16.56 1.82
C GLN A 84 3.23 15.09 1.77
N LEU A 85 4.48 14.80 1.40
CA LEU A 85 5.04 13.46 1.54
C LEU A 85 5.14 13.14 3.04
N GLU A 86 4.39 12.13 3.46
CA GLU A 86 4.32 11.67 4.86
C GLU A 86 5.35 10.57 5.12
N SER A 87 5.42 9.56 4.24
CA SER A 87 6.35 8.45 4.41
C SER A 87 6.84 7.87 3.09
N VAL A 88 8.07 7.35 3.15
CA VAL A 88 8.71 6.55 2.11
C VAL A 88 8.88 5.14 2.66
N GLN A 89 8.47 4.15 1.88
CA GLN A 89 8.47 2.75 2.29
C GLN A 89 9.08 1.90 1.19
N ARG A 90 9.85 0.90 1.58
CA ARG A 90 10.45 -0.09 0.68
C ARG A 90 9.95 -1.47 1.05
N PHE A 91 9.62 -2.29 0.06
CA PHE A 91 9.32 -3.69 0.30
C PHE A 91 10.61 -4.43 0.68
N ASP A 92 10.58 -5.12 1.80
CA ASP A 92 11.64 -6.00 2.27
C ASP A 92 11.09 -7.43 2.34
N SER A 93 11.67 -8.33 1.54
CA SER A 93 11.27 -9.74 1.48
C SER A 93 11.52 -10.51 2.77
N ASP A 94 12.43 -10.03 3.62
CA ASP A 94 12.81 -10.69 4.85
C ASP A 94 12.10 -10.11 6.08
N ALA A 95 11.48 -8.94 5.94
CA ALA A 95 10.73 -8.28 7.00
C ALA A 95 9.56 -9.15 7.49
N GLU A 96 9.46 -9.29 8.81
CA GLU A 96 8.56 -10.23 9.46
C GLU A 96 7.19 -9.60 9.68
N VAL A 97 6.16 -10.42 9.53
CA VAL A 97 4.81 -10.10 9.98
C VAL A 97 4.49 -11.05 11.13
N TRP A 98 4.31 -10.45 12.30
CA TRP A 98 3.99 -11.17 13.53
C TRP A 98 2.49 -11.26 13.72
N ILE A 99 2.03 -12.35 14.29
CA ILE A 99 0.73 -12.41 14.97
C ILE A 99 0.99 -12.43 16.47
N VAL A 100 0.24 -11.59 17.19
CA VAL A 100 0.40 -11.38 18.62
C VAL A 100 -0.96 -11.48 19.33
N PRO A 101 -0.98 -11.84 20.62
CA PRO A 101 -2.16 -11.77 21.46
C PRO A 101 -2.75 -10.37 21.47
N GLY A 102 -4.07 -10.29 21.63
CA GLY A 102 -4.76 -9.02 21.78
C GLY A 102 -4.64 -8.42 23.18
N ALA A 103 -5.68 -7.70 23.59
CA ALA A 103 -5.71 -6.94 24.82
C ALA A 103 -5.78 -7.81 26.08
N ASP A 104 -6.31 -9.04 25.98
CA ASP A 104 -6.31 -10.00 27.08
C ASP A 104 -4.95 -10.68 27.32
N GLY A 105 -4.03 -10.56 26.35
CA GLY A 105 -2.70 -11.18 26.40
C GLY A 105 -2.72 -12.70 26.22
N LYS A 106 -3.82 -13.26 25.72
CA LYS A 106 -4.01 -14.70 25.51
C LYS A 106 -4.05 -15.03 24.01
N PRO A 107 -3.38 -16.11 23.58
CA PRO A 107 -3.57 -16.63 22.23
C PRO A 107 -5.01 -17.06 22.01
N GLY A 108 -5.60 -16.68 20.87
CA GLY A 108 -6.94 -17.14 20.52
C GLY A 108 -8.02 -16.61 21.46
N TRP A 109 -8.88 -17.48 21.96
CA TRP A 109 -9.93 -17.16 22.93
C TRP A 109 -9.47 -17.51 24.35
N ASP A 110 -9.42 -16.53 25.26
CA ASP A 110 -9.03 -16.76 26.67
C ASP A 110 -9.80 -17.93 27.31
N GLY A 111 -9.04 -18.95 27.70
CA GLY A 111 -9.54 -20.13 28.40
C GLY A 111 -10.18 -21.19 27.49
N TRP A 112 -10.04 -21.07 26.18
CA TRP A 112 -10.60 -22.01 25.20
C TRP A 112 -9.50 -22.71 24.39
N ASP A 113 -9.71 -24.01 24.12
CA ASP A 113 -8.83 -24.82 23.28
C ASP A 113 -9.28 -24.67 21.80
N ASP A 114 -8.76 -23.66 21.10
CA ASP A 114 -9.22 -23.26 19.76
C ASP A 114 -8.83 -24.27 18.67
N ASN A 115 -7.69 -24.94 18.85
CA ASN A 115 -7.16 -25.90 17.90
C ASN A 115 -7.48 -27.37 18.25
N GLN A 116 -8.12 -27.61 19.40
CA GLN A 116 -8.54 -28.91 19.93
C GLN A 116 -7.37 -29.87 20.18
N ASP A 117 -6.21 -29.35 20.58
CA ASP A 117 -5.02 -30.15 20.85
C ASP A 117 -4.89 -30.61 22.33
N GLY A 118 -5.79 -30.13 23.20
CA GLY A 118 -5.83 -30.43 24.62
C GLY A 118 -5.03 -29.44 25.49
N THR A 119 -4.40 -28.44 24.90
CA THR A 119 -3.77 -27.29 25.54
C THR A 119 -4.66 -26.07 25.37
N VAL A 120 -4.66 -25.17 26.34
CA VAL A 120 -5.47 -23.94 26.32
C VAL A 120 -4.51 -22.75 26.38
N ASP A 121 -4.82 -21.69 25.65
CA ASP A 121 -4.03 -20.46 25.50
C ASP A 121 -2.61 -20.74 24.97
N ASP A 122 -2.50 -21.64 23.99
CA ASP A 122 -1.24 -22.06 23.40
C ASP A 122 -0.87 -21.22 22.16
N LEU A 123 0.41 -21.09 21.82
CA LEU A 123 0.85 -20.29 20.67
C LEU A 123 0.23 -20.74 19.34
N GLY A 124 -0.17 -22.01 19.24
CA GLY A 124 -0.87 -22.56 18.09
C GLY A 124 -2.26 -21.95 17.85
N GLU A 125 -2.87 -21.37 18.88
CA GLU A 125 -4.22 -20.79 18.84
C GLU A 125 -4.25 -19.36 18.28
N LEU A 126 -3.08 -18.70 18.18
CA LEU A 126 -2.96 -17.36 17.60
C LEU A 126 -3.61 -17.29 16.22
N GLY A 127 -4.55 -16.36 16.07
CA GLY A 127 -5.35 -16.12 14.87
C GLY A 127 -6.67 -16.88 14.85
N ALA A 128 -7.13 -17.40 15.99
CA ALA A 128 -8.45 -18.01 16.11
C ALA A 128 -9.53 -17.03 15.65
N ALA A 129 -10.58 -17.55 15.01
CA ALA A 129 -11.65 -16.70 14.51
C ALA A 129 -12.35 -15.99 15.68
N TRP A 130 -12.49 -14.66 15.58
CA TRP A 130 -13.12 -13.79 16.58
C TRP A 130 -12.34 -13.60 17.89
N SER A 131 -11.08 -14.05 17.93
CA SER A 131 -10.11 -13.55 18.93
C SER A 131 -9.82 -12.06 18.72
N ASP A 132 -9.16 -11.45 19.69
CA ASP A 132 -8.59 -10.11 19.58
C ASP A 132 -7.10 -10.12 19.15
N ASP A 133 -6.59 -11.29 18.77
CA ASP A 133 -5.28 -11.44 18.13
C ASP A 133 -5.17 -10.52 16.91
N HIS A 134 -3.98 -9.94 16.72
CA HIS A 134 -3.74 -9.02 15.62
C HIS A 134 -2.37 -9.21 15.01
N CYS A 135 -2.22 -8.71 13.79
CA CYS A 135 -0.95 -8.75 13.08
C CYS A 135 -0.19 -7.44 13.31
N LEU A 136 1.13 -7.54 13.46
CA LEU A 136 2.03 -6.40 13.50
C LEU A 136 3.08 -6.53 12.39
N THR A 137 3.25 -5.44 11.66
CA THR A 137 4.31 -5.22 10.66
C THR A 137 5.29 -4.18 11.18
N PRO A 138 6.49 -4.03 10.58
CA PRO A 138 7.47 -3.02 11.01
C PRO A 138 6.99 -1.57 10.97
N LEU A 139 5.86 -1.30 10.31
CA LEU A 139 5.24 0.02 10.25
C LEU A 139 4.23 0.26 11.38
N ASP A 140 3.83 -0.79 12.11
CA ASP A 140 2.82 -0.70 13.15
C ASP A 140 3.44 -0.31 14.50
N PRO A 141 2.78 0.57 15.28
CA PRO A 141 3.17 0.81 16.67
C PRO A 141 3.13 -0.50 17.46
N GLY A 142 4.13 -0.74 18.31
CA GLY A 142 4.21 -1.98 19.09
C GLY A 142 5.15 -3.05 18.51
N TYR A 143 5.54 -2.93 17.22
CA TYR A 143 6.33 -3.96 16.54
C TYR A 143 7.67 -4.25 17.23
N GLU A 144 8.38 -3.22 17.68
CA GLU A 144 9.67 -3.40 18.37
C GLU A 144 9.53 -4.02 19.77
N GLN A 145 8.31 -4.04 20.33
CA GLN A 145 8.00 -4.57 21.65
C GLN A 145 7.47 -6.01 21.61
N VAL A 146 7.34 -6.61 20.42
CA VAL A 146 6.87 -7.99 20.26
C VAL A 146 7.77 -8.94 21.05
N ASP A 147 7.16 -9.78 21.89
CA ASP A 147 7.83 -10.85 22.62
C ASP A 147 7.73 -12.17 21.86
N PRO A 148 8.83 -12.71 21.30
CA PRO A 148 8.81 -13.97 20.57
C PRO A 148 8.37 -15.17 21.42
N ALA A 149 8.34 -15.07 22.75
CA ALA A 149 7.84 -16.13 23.62
C ALA A 149 6.30 -16.23 23.60
N HIS A 150 5.61 -15.15 23.24
CA HIS A 150 4.15 -15.05 23.25
C HIS A 150 3.59 -14.73 21.85
N SER A 151 4.38 -14.87 20.79
CA SER A 151 4.03 -14.43 19.44
C SER A 151 4.70 -15.32 18.40
N ARG A 152 4.23 -15.27 17.15
CA ARG A 152 4.87 -16.01 16.05
C ARG A 152 4.85 -15.26 14.74
N ILE A 153 5.83 -15.57 13.89
CA ILE A 153 5.89 -15.05 12.53
C ILE A 153 4.89 -15.84 11.68
N ILE A 154 3.96 -15.15 11.05
CA ILE A 154 2.99 -15.76 10.11
C ILE A 154 3.36 -15.53 8.65
N ASN A 155 4.17 -14.51 8.37
CA ASN A 155 4.63 -14.21 7.02
C ASN A 155 5.97 -13.47 7.03
N ARG A 156 6.66 -13.49 5.89
CA ARG A 156 7.78 -12.62 5.57
C ARG A 156 7.50 -11.90 4.25
N GLY A 157 8.00 -10.68 4.13
CA GLY A 157 7.72 -9.83 2.98
C GLY A 157 6.67 -8.78 3.31
N THR A 158 7.13 -7.59 3.70
CA THR A 158 6.26 -6.44 3.94
C THR A 158 7.01 -5.14 3.70
N TYR A 159 6.32 -4.02 3.78
CA TYR A 159 6.93 -2.70 3.68
C TYR A 159 7.60 -2.31 5.00
N VAL A 160 8.78 -1.71 4.89
CA VAL A 160 9.53 -1.11 6.00
C VAL A 160 9.71 0.39 5.75
N SER A 161 9.79 1.17 6.83
CA SER A 161 10.05 2.60 6.75
C SER A 161 11.48 2.86 6.27
N THR A 162 11.65 3.88 5.45
CA THR A 162 12.93 4.31 4.90
C THR A 162 12.86 5.81 4.62
N ASP A 163 14.00 6.41 4.30
CA ASP A 163 14.06 7.79 3.86
C ASP A 163 13.95 7.91 2.33
N PHE A 164 13.74 9.16 1.89
CA PHE A 164 13.69 9.51 0.47
C PHE A 164 15.06 9.39 -0.22
N ASP A 165 16.16 9.45 0.54
CA ASP A 165 17.50 9.34 -0.02
C ASP A 165 17.76 7.92 -0.53
N GLY A 166 17.40 6.89 0.24
CA GLY A 166 17.47 5.50 -0.20
C GLY A 166 16.58 5.22 -1.42
N PHE A 167 15.42 5.87 -1.51
CA PHE A 167 14.56 5.81 -2.69
C PHE A 167 15.23 6.45 -3.92
N ALA A 168 15.80 7.64 -3.76
CA ALA A 168 16.49 8.35 -4.83
C ALA A 168 17.73 7.59 -5.31
N GLU A 169 18.50 7.00 -4.39
CA GLU A 169 19.67 6.17 -4.69
C GLU A 169 19.28 4.93 -5.51
N ASP A 170 18.23 4.20 -5.13
CA ASP A 170 17.78 3.00 -5.86
C ASP A 170 17.35 3.32 -7.30
N LEU A 171 16.68 4.46 -7.50
CA LEU A 171 16.29 4.93 -8.84
C LEU A 171 17.48 5.39 -9.69
N SER A 172 18.60 5.76 -9.07
CA SER A 172 19.81 6.21 -9.77
C SER A 172 20.64 5.06 -10.34
N ILE A 173 20.38 3.82 -9.90
CA ILE A 173 21.11 2.64 -10.35
C ILE A 173 20.67 2.32 -11.78
N ASP A 174 21.65 2.29 -12.70
CA ASP A 174 21.42 2.02 -14.12
C ASP A 174 20.66 0.70 -14.31
N ALA A 175 19.48 0.79 -14.92
CA ALA A 175 18.61 -0.34 -15.23
C ALA A 175 19.28 -1.40 -16.13
N ASN A 176 20.41 -1.06 -16.77
CA ASN A 176 21.18 -1.99 -17.61
C ASN A 176 22.07 -2.96 -16.82
N VAL A 177 22.12 -2.88 -15.49
CA VAL A 177 22.76 -3.93 -14.68
C VAL A 177 21.79 -5.11 -14.58
N GLU A 178 21.97 -6.11 -15.43
CA GLU A 178 21.10 -7.29 -15.65
C GLU A 178 20.66 -8.10 -14.40
N ASP A 179 21.12 -7.76 -13.19
CA ASP A 179 20.84 -8.50 -11.95
C ASP A 179 20.20 -7.66 -10.83
N HIS A 180 19.94 -6.37 -11.05
CA HIS A 180 19.24 -5.56 -10.04
C HIS A 180 17.73 -5.75 -10.15
N LYS A 181 17.18 -6.60 -9.29
CA LYS A 181 15.73 -6.57 -9.02
C LYS A 181 15.41 -5.22 -8.38
N ARG A 182 14.74 -4.34 -9.13
CA ARG A 182 14.24 -3.08 -8.60
C ARG A 182 13.42 -3.33 -7.35
N GLN A 183 13.70 -2.54 -6.32
CA GLN A 183 12.96 -2.59 -5.10
C GLN A 183 11.55 -2.07 -5.36
N GLN A 184 10.55 -2.64 -4.68
CA GLN A 184 9.20 -2.10 -4.73
C GLN A 184 9.10 -0.98 -3.71
N TRP A 185 8.70 0.19 -4.18
CA TRP A 185 8.61 1.40 -3.37
C TRP A 185 7.18 1.85 -3.23
N ARG A 186 6.84 2.37 -2.06
CA ARG A 186 5.57 3.00 -1.75
C ARG A 186 5.81 4.37 -1.15
N LEU A 187 5.12 5.37 -1.69
CA LEU A 187 5.14 6.74 -1.20
C LEU A 187 3.76 7.10 -0.69
N THR A 188 3.68 7.60 0.54
CA THR A 188 2.44 8.02 1.15
C THR A 188 2.40 9.53 1.23
N PHE A 189 1.31 10.11 0.74
CA PHE A 189 1.03 11.53 0.79
C PHE A 189 -0.22 11.81 1.60
N VAL A 190 -0.17 12.88 2.38
CA VAL A 190 -1.33 13.44 3.06
C VAL A 190 -1.65 14.79 2.46
N ASN A 191 -2.93 15.08 2.29
CA ASN A 191 -3.37 16.43 1.95
C ASN A 191 -3.02 17.36 3.14
N GLN A 192 -2.38 18.50 2.91
CA GLN A 192 -1.91 19.38 3.97
C GLN A 192 -3.05 19.91 4.87
N ALA A 193 -4.27 20.05 4.33
CA ALA A 193 -5.44 20.38 5.14
C ALA A 193 -5.80 19.25 6.15
N ALA A 194 -5.43 18.01 5.86
CA ALA A 194 -5.55 16.87 6.79
C ALA A 194 -4.45 16.90 7.85
N ALA A 195 -3.22 17.23 7.44
CA ALA A 195 -2.03 17.20 8.31
C ALA A 195 -2.11 18.20 9.46
N GLU A 196 -2.82 19.33 9.29
CA GLU A 196 -3.04 20.31 10.36
C GLU A 196 -4.11 19.90 11.40
N SER A 197 -4.80 18.77 11.17
CA SER A 197 -5.91 18.29 12.02
C SER A 197 -5.60 17.02 12.83
N LEU A 198 -4.43 16.40 12.59
CA LEU A 198 -3.92 15.22 13.29
C LEU A 198 -2.99 15.62 14.45
#